data_AF-A0A6B3HEB6-F1
#
_entry.id   AF-A0A6B3HEB6-F1
#
_cell.length_a   1.000
_cell.length_b   1.000
_cell.length_c   1.000
_cell.angle_alpha   90.00
_cell.angle_beta   90.00
_cell.angle_gamma   90.00
#
_symmetry.space_group_name_H-M   'P 1'
#
loop_
_entity.id
_entity.type
_entity.pdbx_description
1 polymer ?
#
loop_
_entity_poly.entity_id
_entity_poly.type
_entity_poly.pdbx_seq_one_letter_code
_entity_poly.pdbx_strand_id
1 'polypeptide(L)'
;IAHEGGHGLVALLTGRQLSGIRLHSDTSGLTVSRGKPTGIGMILTAAAGYTAPSLLGLGGAWLLTNGRITLLLWIATALLAAMLVMIRNVYGALTVVLTGTVFLLVSWLTSSDVQSAFAYAVVWFLLLGGV
;
A
#
# COMPACT_ATOMS: atom_id res chain seq x y z
N ILE A 1 4.26 -3.07 3.28
CA ILE A 1 2.98 -2.32 3.46
C ILE A 1 2.00 -2.63 2.33
N ALA A 2 2.31 -2.29 1.07
CA ALA A 2 1.41 -2.51 -0.07
C ALA A 2 0.98 -3.98 -0.23
N HIS A 3 1.92 -4.93 -0.07
CA HIS A 3 1.65 -6.38 -0.07
C HIS A 3 0.55 -6.77 0.92
N GLU A 4 0.75 -6.47 2.21
CA GLU A 4 -0.23 -6.74 3.26
C GLU A 4 -1.55 -5.97 3.07
N GLY A 5 -1.48 -4.72 2.61
CA GLY A 5 -2.66 -3.94 2.28
C GLY A 5 -3.48 -4.56 1.15
N GLY A 6 -2.80 -5.18 0.17
CA GLY A 6 -3.43 -5.95 -0.90
C GLY A 6 -4.23 -7.14 -0.39
N HIS A 7 -3.61 -7.97 0.47
CA HIS A 7 -4.32 -9.05 1.15
C HIS A 7 -5.54 -8.51 1.91
N GLY A 8 -5.37 -7.44 2.68
CA GLY A 8 -6.44 -6.86 3.50
C GLY A 8 -7.60 -6.34 2.66
N LEU A 9 -7.31 -5.58 1.60
CA LEU A 9 -8.32 -5.00 0.72
C LEU A 9 -9.10 -6.08 -0.03
N VAL A 10 -8.40 -7.05 -0.65
CA VAL A 10 -9.06 -8.11 -1.41
C VAL A 10 -9.82 -9.06 -0.49
N ALA A 11 -9.35 -9.28 0.74
CA ALA A 11 -10.12 -10.00 1.75
C ALA A 11 -11.48 -9.32 1.99
N LEU A 12 -11.50 -8.01 2.22
CA LEU A 12 -12.75 -7.26 2.43
C LEU A 12 -13.66 -7.31 1.19
N LEU A 13 -13.10 -7.09 0.00
CA LEU A 13 -13.87 -7.11 -1.27
C LEU A 13 -14.44 -8.49 -1.60
N THR A 14 -13.82 -9.57 -1.11
CA THR A 14 -14.28 -10.95 -1.31
C THR A 14 -15.17 -11.45 -0.15
N GLY A 15 -15.62 -10.54 0.73
CA GLY A 15 -16.56 -10.83 1.82
C GLY A 15 -15.92 -11.49 3.05
N ARG A 16 -14.58 -11.47 3.16
CA ARG A 16 -13.85 -11.88 4.37
C ARG A 16 -13.74 -10.69 5.32
N GLN A 17 -13.59 -10.98 6.60
CA GLN A 17 -13.39 -9.96 7.63
C GLN A 17 -11.91 -9.79 7.93
N LEU A 18 -11.39 -8.56 7.81
CA LEU A 18 -10.01 -8.23 8.19
C LEU A 18 -9.93 -8.02 9.71
N SER A 19 -9.13 -8.83 10.41
CA SER A 19 -8.92 -8.71 11.87
C SER A 19 -7.78 -7.75 12.21
N GLY A 20 -6.76 -7.70 11.36
CA GLY A 20 -5.65 -6.77 11.51
C GLY A 20 -4.42 -7.18 10.73
N ILE A 21 -3.45 -6.27 10.69
CA ILE A 21 -2.19 -6.41 9.98
C ILE A 21 -1.04 -6.18 10.96
N ARG A 22 0.01 -7.00 10.87
CA ARG A 22 1.26 -6.81 11.60
C ARG A 22 2.41 -6.71 10.61
N LEU A 23 3.34 -5.82 10.86
CA LEU A 23 4.59 -5.69 10.08
C LEU A 23 5.78 -5.93 11.01
N HIS A 24 6.82 -6.60 10.54
CA HIS A 24 7.99 -6.93 11.35
C HIS A 24 9.26 -6.34 10.73
N SER A 25 10.31 -6.25 11.55
CA SER A 25 11.60 -5.66 11.16
C SER A 25 12.40 -6.51 10.18
N ASP A 26 12.13 -7.80 10.13
CA ASP A 26 12.70 -8.74 9.16
C ASP A 26 12.01 -8.66 7.79
N THR A 27 11.27 -7.57 7.53
CA THR A 27 10.45 -7.32 6.33
C THR A 27 9.25 -8.24 6.15
N SER A 28 9.02 -9.20 7.05
CA SER A 28 7.82 -10.03 7.02
C SER A 28 6.58 -9.23 7.41
N GLY A 29 5.43 -9.70 6.94
CA GLY A 29 4.12 -9.18 7.29
C GLY A 29 3.15 -10.31 7.62
N LEU A 30 2.07 -9.95 8.32
CA LEU A 30 0.98 -10.88 8.58
C LEU A 30 -0.35 -10.15 8.52
N THR A 31 -1.12 -10.47 7.48
CA THR A 31 -2.53 -10.07 7.35
C THR A 31 -3.46 -11.17 7.83
N VAL A 32 -4.20 -10.91 8.90
CA VAL A 32 -5.14 -11.86 9.48
C VAL A 32 -6.55 -11.56 9.01
N SER A 33 -7.15 -12.47 8.25
CA SER A 33 -8.55 -12.39 7.81
C SER A 33 -9.35 -13.65 8.20
N ARG A 34 -10.66 -13.48 8.43
CA ARG A 34 -11.60 -14.56 8.74
C ARG A 34 -12.66 -14.69 7.65
N GLY A 35 -12.96 -15.92 7.26
CA GLY A 35 -13.92 -16.26 6.20
C GLY A 35 -13.75 -17.71 5.78
N LYS A 36 -14.39 -18.12 4.69
CA LYS A 36 -14.25 -19.49 4.15
C LYS A 36 -12.77 -19.78 3.84
N PRO A 37 -12.16 -20.87 4.35
CA PRO A 37 -10.74 -21.15 4.14
C PRO A 37 -10.42 -21.64 2.72
N THR A 38 -11.44 -21.89 1.89
CA THR A 38 -11.30 -22.37 0.52
C THR A 38 -12.17 -21.55 -0.45
N GLY A 39 -11.91 -21.69 -1.75
CA GLY A 39 -12.65 -21.03 -2.83
C GLY A 39 -12.01 -19.75 -3.35
N ILE A 40 -12.67 -19.15 -4.35
CA ILE A 40 -12.13 -18.01 -5.13
C ILE A 40 -11.72 -16.85 -4.23
N GLY A 41 -12.52 -16.50 -3.20
CA GLY A 41 -12.18 -15.41 -2.28
C GLY A 41 -10.85 -15.63 -1.53
N MET A 42 -10.56 -16.87 -1.12
CA MET A 42 -9.27 -17.21 -0.50
C MET A 42 -8.13 -17.14 -1.52
N ILE A 43 -8.34 -17.67 -2.73
CA ILE A 43 -7.35 -17.64 -3.82
C ILE A 43 -6.98 -16.19 -4.18
N LEU A 44 -7.98 -15.34 -4.42
CA LEU A 44 -7.79 -13.93 -4.75
C LEU A 44 -7.10 -13.19 -3.60
N THR A 45 -7.52 -13.43 -2.36
CA THR A 45 -6.88 -12.83 -1.18
C THR A 45 -5.40 -13.21 -1.11
N ALA A 46 -5.05 -14.49 -1.29
CA ALA A 46 -3.67 -14.96 -1.26
C ALA A 46 -2.83 -14.40 -2.43
N ALA A 47 -3.40 -14.32 -3.64
CA ALA A 47 -2.73 -13.76 -4.81
C ALA A 47 -2.53 -12.23 -4.71
N ALA A 48 -3.38 -11.54 -3.96
CA ALA A 48 -3.38 -10.08 -3.86
C ALA A 48 -2.07 -9.50 -3.29
N GLY A 49 -1.39 -10.22 -2.40
CA GLY A 49 -0.12 -9.74 -1.82
C GLY A 49 0.94 -9.50 -2.89
N TYR A 50 1.11 -10.45 -3.80
CA TYR A 50 2.09 -10.38 -4.89
C TYR A 50 1.71 -9.36 -5.96
N THR A 51 0.42 -9.23 -6.25
CA THR A 51 -0.04 -8.36 -7.35
C THR A 51 -0.27 -6.91 -6.93
N ALA A 52 -0.60 -6.64 -5.65
CA ALA A 52 -0.97 -5.31 -5.20
C ALA A 52 0.13 -4.25 -5.37
N PRO A 53 1.42 -4.49 -5.04
CA PRO A 53 2.47 -3.51 -5.28
C PRO A 53 2.53 -3.08 -6.75
N SER A 54 2.61 -4.05 -7.68
CA SER A 54 2.71 -3.74 -9.11
C SER A 54 1.45 -3.09 -9.67
N LEU A 55 0.24 -3.47 -9.21
CA LEU A 55 -1.00 -2.81 -9.61
C LEU A 55 -1.10 -1.36 -9.10
N LEU A 56 -0.67 -1.09 -7.87
CA LEU A 56 -0.55 0.29 -7.36
C LEU A 56 0.51 1.08 -8.16
N GLY A 57 1.62 0.45 -8.52
CA GLY A 57 2.63 1.00 -9.41
C GLY A 57 2.07 1.38 -10.77
N LEU A 58 1.26 0.50 -11.40
CA LEU A 58 0.59 0.77 -12.67
C LEU A 58 -0.41 1.94 -12.56
N GLY A 59 -1.22 1.98 -11.50
CA GLY A 59 -2.12 3.10 -11.23
C GLY A 59 -1.35 4.42 -11.04
N GLY A 60 -0.22 4.37 -10.33
CA GLY A 60 0.68 5.50 -10.18
C GLY A 60 1.31 5.94 -11.51
N ALA A 61 1.79 5.00 -12.33
CA ALA A 61 2.32 5.29 -13.66
C ALA A 61 1.28 5.98 -14.55
N TRP A 62 0.01 5.53 -14.51
CA TRP A 62 -1.09 6.19 -15.19
C TRP A 62 -1.32 7.62 -14.69
N LEU A 63 -1.25 7.87 -13.37
CA LEU A 63 -1.36 9.22 -12.84
C LEU A 63 -0.17 10.11 -13.29
N LEU A 64 1.05 9.57 -13.31
CA LEU A 64 2.24 10.29 -13.76
C LEU A 64 2.15 10.69 -15.23
N THR A 65 1.71 9.80 -16.13
CA THR A 65 1.55 10.13 -17.56
C THR A 65 0.47 11.18 -17.81
N ASN A 66 -0.47 11.35 -16.88
CA ASN A 66 -1.50 12.39 -16.90
C ASN A 66 -1.11 13.66 -16.11
N GLY A 67 0.14 13.76 -15.63
CA GLY A 67 0.62 14.92 -14.86
C GLY A 67 -0.02 15.06 -13.47
N ARG A 68 -0.68 14.01 -12.95
CA ARG A 68 -1.45 14.02 -11.69
C ARG A 68 -0.58 13.63 -10.48
N ILE A 69 0.60 14.24 -10.35
CA ILE A 69 1.61 13.89 -9.33
C ILE A 69 1.08 14.13 -7.91
N THR A 70 0.55 15.32 -7.62
CA THR A 70 0.02 15.63 -6.28
C THR A 70 -1.12 14.68 -5.90
N LEU A 71 -2.01 14.35 -6.84
CA LEU A 71 -3.09 13.38 -6.60
C LEU A 71 -2.53 11.99 -6.24
N LEU A 72 -1.48 11.52 -6.92
CA LEU A 72 -0.80 10.27 -6.57
C LEU A 72 -0.30 10.29 -5.13
N LEU A 73 0.40 11.35 -4.71
CA LEU A 73 0.94 11.48 -3.35
C LEU A 73 -0.18 11.44 -2.29
N TRP A 74 -1.30 12.09 -2.56
CA TRP A 74 -2.46 12.10 -1.66
C TRP A 74 -3.20 10.77 -1.62
N ILE A 75 -3.36 10.07 -2.74
CA ILE A 75 -3.94 8.72 -2.76
C ILE A 75 -3.06 7.76 -1.95
N ALA A 76 -1.74 7.79 -2.14
CA ALA A 76 -0.82 6.98 -1.38
C ALA A 76 -0.88 7.30 0.12
N THR A 77 -0.95 8.58 0.49
CA THR A 77 -1.14 9.03 1.87
C THR A 77 -2.45 8.51 2.46
N ALA A 78 -3.56 8.59 1.73
CA ALA A 78 -4.86 8.09 2.18
C ALA A 78 -4.85 6.57 2.37
N LEU A 79 -4.20 5.82 1.47
CA LEU A 79 -4.01 4.37 1.62
C LEU A 79 -3.17 4.02 2.86
N LEU A 80 -2.11 4.78 3.14
CA LEU A 80 -1.29 4.63 4.34
C LEU A 80 -2.09 4.94 5.61
N ALA A 81 -2.92 5.99 5.60
CA ALA A 81 -3.82 6.31 6.72
C ALA A 81 -4.85 5.21 6.97
N ALA A 82 -5.46 4.66 5.90
CA ALA A 82 -6.37 3.52 6.01
C ALA A 82 -5.66 2.27 6.57
N MET A 83 -4.43 2.00 6.11
CA MET A 83 -3.59 0.93 6.63
C MET A 83 -3.31 1.11 8.12
N LEU A 84 -3.00 2.34 8.57
CA LEU A 84 -2.68 2.62 9.98
C LEU A 84 -3.78 2.16 10.95
N VAL A 85 -5.05 2.33 10.57
CA VAL A 85 -6.21 1.87 11.36
C VAL A 85 -6.20 0.34 11.57
N MET A 86 -5.67 -0.40 10.58
CA MET A 86 -5.63 -1.85 10.57
C MET A 86 -4.36 -2.44 11.19
N ILE A 87 -3.33 -1.62 11.42
CA ILE A 87 -2.08 -2.08 12.04
C ILE A 87 -2.31 -2.40 13.53
N ARG A 88 -1.81 -3.56 13.96
CA ARG A 88 -1.96 -4.07 15.33
C ARG A 88 -0.64 -4.24 16.08
N ASN A 89 0.43 -3.59 15.64
CA ASN A 89 1.73 -3.61 16.33
C ASN A 89 2.51 -2.29 16.18
N VAL A 90 3.36 -1.97 17.16
CA VAL A 90 4.09 -0.70 17.25
C VAL A 90 5.03 -0.49 16.07
N TYR A 91 5.79 -1.52 15.70
CA TYR A 91 6.72 -1.44 14.57
C TYR A 91 5.98 -1.05 13.29
N GLY A 92 4.88 -1.75 12.96
CA GLY A 92 4.09 -1.42 11.78
C GLY A 92 3.50 -0.02 11.84
N ALA A 93 3.05 0.45 13.01
CA ALA A 93 2.49 1.78 13.15
C ALA A 93 3.57 2.83 12.89
N LEU A 94 4.76 2.65 13.46
CA LEU A 94 5.92 3.51 13.21
C LEU A 94 6.30 3.51 11.73
N THR A 95 6.41 2.35 11.07
CA THR A 95 6.75 2.26 9.64
C THR A 95 5.72 2.99 8.78
N VAL A 96 4.43 2.81 9.04
CA VAL A 96 3.35 3.47 8.27
C VAL A 96 3.33 4.97 8.53
N VAL A 97 3.49 5.42 9.78
CA VAL A 97 3.54 6.85 10.13
C VAL A 97 4.75 7.53 9.50
N LEU A 98 5.94 6.94 9.60
CA LEU A 98 7.14 7.50 8.99
C LEU A 98 7.00 7.60 7.47
N THR A 99 6.52 6.52 6.83
CA THR A 99 6.28 6.52 5.38
C THR A 99 5.25 7.58 5.00
N GLY A 100 4.10 7.63 5.67
CA GLY A 100 3.04 8.62 5.41
C GLY A 100 3.49 10.05 5.64
N THR A 101 4.31 10.28 6.67
CA THR A 101 4.91 11.60 6.95
C THR A 101 5.83 12.03 5.81
N VAL A 102 6.66 11.14 5.26
CA VAL A 102 7.49 11.46 4.10
C VAL A 102 6.63 11.87 2.91
N PHE A 103 5.56 11.12 2.60
CA PHE A 103 4.64 11.48 1.50
C PHE A 103 3.98 12.84 1.70
N LEU A 104 3.50 13.13 2.91
CA LEU A 104 2.89 14.41 3.27
C LEU A 104 3.89 15.58 3.15
N LEU A 105 5.09 15.43 3.72
CA LEU A 105 6.12 16.46 3.68
C LEU A 105 6.59 16.73 2.26
N VAL A 106 6.81 15.68 1.44
CA VAL A 106 7.12 15.86 0.02
C VAL A 106 5.98 16.59 -0.69
N SER A 107 4.73 16.21 -0.47
CA SER A 107 3.59 16.84 -1.13
C SER A 107 3.38 18.31 -0.75
N TRP A 108 3.76 18.74 0.46
CA TRP A 108 3.50 20.08 0.95
C TRP A 108 4.69 21.03 0.88
N LEU A 109 5.90 20.53 1.09
CA LEU A 109 7.07 21.39 1.34
C LEU A 109 8.05 21.45 0.17
N THR A 110 7.87 20.63 -0.86
CA THR A 110 8.85 20.49 -1.95
C THR A 110 8.34 21.02 -3.28
N SER A 111 9.27 21.41 -4.16
CA SER A 111 8.97 21.88 -5.51
C SER A 111 8.38 20.76 -6.39
N SER A 112 7.77 21.15 -7.52
CA SER A 112 7.21 20.22 -8.51
C SER A 112 8.22 19.18 -8.98
N ASP A 113 9.49 19.56 -9.15
CA ASP A 113 10.54 18.69 -9.65
C ASP A 113 10.89 17.60 -8.62
N VAL A 114 10.95 17.97 -7.34
CA VAL A 114 11.21 17.03 -6.24
C VAL A 114 10.02 16.10 -6.04
N GLN A 115 8.78 16.62 -6.08
CA GLN A 115 7.57 15.78 -6.03
C GLN A 115 7.55 14.77 -7.19
N SER A 116 7.92 15.22 -8.39
CA SER A 116 7.99 14.37 -9.59
C SER A 116 9.01 13.27 -9.39
N ALA A 117 10.26 13.60 -9.07
CA ALA A 117 11.34 12.63 -8.87
C ALA A 117 10.98 11.59 -7.80
N PHE A 118 10.43 12.03 -6.67
CA PHE A 118 9.95 11.16 -5.61
C PHE A 118 8.82 10.23 -6.10
N ALA A 119 7.81 10.77 -6.79
CA ALA A 119 6.70 9.98 -7.30
C ALA A 119 7.14 8.95 -8.35
N TYR A 120 8.07 9.29 -9.25
CA TYR A 120 8.68 8.33 -10.18
C TYR A 120 9.41 7.21 -9.44
N ALA A 121 10.22 7.54 -8.44
CA ALA A 121 10.94 6.54 -7.63
C ALA A 121 9.96 5.58 -6.92
N VAL A 122 8.90 6.12 -6.31
CA VAL A 122 7.84 5.32 -5.67
C VAL A 122 7.14 4.42 -6.69
N VAL A 123 6.78 4.95 -7.87
CA VAL A 123 6.11 4.17 -8.92
C VAL A 123 6.99 3.04 -9.43
N TRP A 124 8.26 3.30 -9.73
CA TRP A 124 9.21 2.26 -10.13
C TRP A 124 9.40 1.20 -9.05
N PHE A 125 9.56 1.62 -7.80
CA PHE A 125 9.64 0.72 -6.66
C PHE A 125 8.40 -0.19 -6.56
N LEU A 126 7.20 0.37 -6.72
CA LEU A 126 5.95 -0.39 -6.66
C LEU A 126 5.79 -1.34 -7.84
N LEU A 127 6.11 -0.90 -9.07
CA LEU A 127 6.06 -1.73 -10.27
C LEU A 127 6.93 -2.99 -10.14
N LEU A 128 8.14 -2.83 -9.59
CA LEU A 128 9.13 -3.89 -9.42
C LEU A 128 9.00 -4.64 -8.09
N GLY A 129 8.18 -4.17 -7.14
CA GLY A 129 8.06 -4.72 -5.79
C GLY A 129 7.11 -5.91 -5.64
N GLY A 130 6.56 -6.43 -6.74
CA GLY A 130 5.75 -7.65 -6.77
C GLY A 130 6.56 -8.95 -6.85
N VAL A 131 7.89 -8.86 -6.87
CA VAL A 131 8.85 -9.97 -7.03
C VAL A 131 9.70 -10.13 -5.78
#